data_AF-A0A2H1WJ86-F1
#
_entry.id   AF-A0A2H1WJ86-F1
#
_cell.length_a   1.000
_cell.length_b   1.000
_cell.length_c   1.000
_cell.angle_alpha   90.00
_cell.angle_beta   90.00
_cell.angle_gamma   90.00
#
_symmetry.space_group_name_H-M   'P 1'
#
loop_
_entity.id
_entity.type
_entity.pdbx_description
1 polymer ?
#
loop_
_entity_poly.entity_id
_entity_poly.type
_entity_poly.pdbx_seq_one_letter_code
_entity_poly.pdbx_strand_id
1 'polypeptide(L)'
;PGESYTDYVATRWYRAPELLVGDTMYSTPVDVWAIGCVFAELLSGEALWPGKSDLDQLYLIRKTLGDLLPRHMTIFSQNTFFQGMALPEPTTVEPLQKKIPQRYSSNELVLDFMHKCLDKDPMVRWTCEQLLRHPIFENFLFTVPHSDHEEYEKSRRAQVQSSPLLPQLIVTDRNQQNKNKKTELDSRSHLPTI
;
A
#
# COMPACT_ATOMS: atom_id res chain seq x y z
N PRO A 1 -11.94 -22.38 20.73
CA PRO A 1 -10.45 -22.36 20.75
C PRO A 1 -9.95 -21.56 19.54
N GLY A 2 -9.61 -20.29 19.65
CA GLY A 2 -8.68 -19.71 20.62
C GLY A 2 -7.26 -19.56 20.04
N GLU A 3 -7.08 -19.66 18.72
CA GLU A 3 -5.78 -19.41 18.10
C GLU A 3 -5.55 -17.91 17.96
N SER A 4 -4.72 -17.39 18.86
CA SER A 4 -4.02 -16.12 18.65
C SER A 4 -3.18 -16.28 17.39
N TYR A 5 -3.58 -15.62 16.30
CA TYR A 5 -2.70 -15.47 15.14
C TYR A 5 -1.40 -14.85 15.66
N THR A 6 -0.28 -15.53 15.47
CA THR A 6 1.02 -14.94 15.75
C THR A 6 1.23 -13.83 14.74
N ASP A 7 1.46 -12.60 15.20
CA ASP A 7 1.81 -11.42 14.38
C ASP A 7 3.13 -11.57 13.58
N TYR A 8 3.66 -12.80 13.49
CA TYR A 8 5.04 -13.08 13.14
C TYR A 8 5.19 -14.34 12.27
N VAL A 9 4.39 -14.46 11.20
CA VAL A 9 4.53 -15.54 10.20
C VAL A 9 4.78 -15.01 8.77
N ALA A 10 5.25 -13.76 8.66
CA ALA A 10 5.69 -13.19 7.39
C ALA A 10 7.12 -12.67 7.52
N THR A 11 7.97 -12.97 6.54
CA THR A 11 9.33 -12.43 6.46
C THR A 11 9.27 -10.90 6.50
N ARG A 12 9.86 -10.30 7.55
CA ARG A 12 9.85 -8.86 7.84
C ARG A 12 10.21 -7.97 6.64
N TRP A 13 11.05 -8.48 5.74
CA TRP A 13 11.61 -7.77 4.60
C TRP A 13 10.55 -7.16 3.67
N TYR A 14 9.31 -7.68 3.69
CA TYR A 14 8.21 -7.23 2.85
C TYR A 14 7.18 -6.36 3.60
N ARG A 15 7.40 -6.05 4.89
CA ARG A 15 6.47 -5.25 5.69
C ARG A 15 6.59 -3.75 5.34
N ALA A 16 5.44 -3.11 5.17
CA ALA A 16 5.32 -1.68 4.95
C ALA A 16 5.74 -0.88 6.20
N PRO A 17 6.21 0.38 6.05
CA PRO A 17 6.67 1.20 7.18
C PRO A 17 5.60 1.40 8.26
N GLU A 18 4.33 1.53 7.88
CA GLU A 18 3.20 1.63 8.81
C GLU A 18 3.06 0.39 9.72
N LEU A 19 3.26 -0.81 9.17
CA LEU A 19 3.22 -2.06 9.96
C LEU A 19 4.42 -2.16 10.89
N LEU A 20 5.61 -1.75 10.41
CA LEU A 20 6.85 -1.80 11.19
C LEU A 20 6.85 -0.85 12.39
N VAL A 21 6.21 0.31 12.28
CA VAL A 21 6.05 1.23 13.43
C VAL A 21 4.93 0.79 14.38
N GLY A 22 4.09 -0.16 13.98
CA GLY A 22 2.94 -0.65 14.76
C GLY A 22 1.69 0.21 14.60
N ASP A 23 1.51 0.87 13.46
CA ASP A 23 0.24 1.53 13.13
C ASP A 23 -0.86 0.46 13.03
N THR A 24 -1.97 0.64 13.71
CA THR A 24 -3.13 -0.26 13.67
C THR A 24 -4.13 0.13 12.58
N MET A 25 -4.00 1.33 12.02
CA MET A 25 -4.85 1.84 10.95
C MET A 25 -4.28 1.52 9.56
N TYR A 26 -3.87 0.27 9.36
CA TYR A 26 -3.40 -0.21 8.07
C TYR A 26 -4.53 -0.83 7.24
N SER A 27 -4.32 -0.91 5.93
CA SER A 27 -5.30 -1.46 4.99
C SER A 27 -4.58 -2.08 3.78
N THR A 28 -5.31 -2.32 2.70
CA THR A 28 -4.83 -2.96 1.46
C THR A 28 -3.54 -2.37 0.84
N PRO A 29 -3.15 -1.09 1.02
CA PRO A 29 -1.88 -0.60 0.47
C PRO A 29 -0.62 -1.25 1.03
N VAL A 30 -0.69 -2.00 2.15
CA VAL A 30 0.46 -2.77 2.66
C VAL A 30 0.85 -3.90 1.71
N ASP A 31 -0.11 -4.47 0.98
CA ASP A 31 0.13 -5.52 0.01
C ASP A 31 0.84 -4.95 -1.24
N VAL A 32 0.48 -3.72 -1.63
CA VAL A 32 1.15 -3.00 -2.72
C VAL A 32 2.63 -2.73 -2.40
N TRP A 33 2.94 -2.40 -1.15
CA TRP A 33 4.32 -2.29 -0.71
C TRP A 33 5.08 -3.61 -0.86
N ALA A 34 4.47 -4.72 -0.42
CA ALA A 34 5.05 -6.05 -0.56
C ALA A 34 5.28 -6.43 -2.03
N ILE A 35 4.37 -6.08 -2.94
CA ILE A 35 4.55 -6.23 -4.39
C ILE A 35 5.81 -5.50 -4.86
N GLY A 36 6.02 -4.25 -4.42
CA GLY A 36 7.23 -3.49 -4.75
C GLY A 36 8.52 -4.16 -4.27
N CYS A 37 8.53 -4.69 -3.05
CA CYS A 37 9.67 -5.42 -2.50
C CYS A 37 9.96 -6.72 -3.28
N VAL A 38 8.93 -7.51 -3.58
CA VAL A 38 9.05 -8.76 -4.36
C VAL A 38 9.51 -8.46 -5.78
N PHE A 39 8.96 -7.42 -6.40
CA PHE A 39 9.36 -7.02 -7.75
C PHE A 39 10.86 -6.65 -7.80
N ALA A 40 11.36 -5.91 -6.81
CA ALA A 40 12.79 -5.63 -6.70
C ALA A 40 13.63 -6.90 -6.53
N GLU A 41 13.18 -7.82 -5.67
CA GLU A 41 13.83 -9.11 -5.42
C GLU A 41 13.86 -10.00 -6.67
N LEU A 42 12.82 -10.00 -7.50
CA LEU A 42 12.80 -10.72 -8.77
C LEU A 42 13.84 -10.18 -9.75
N LEU A 43 14.14 -8.88 -9.70
CA LEU A 43 15.16 -8.27 -10.57
C LEU A 43 16.59 -8.60 -10.10
N SER A 44 16.83 -8.55 -8.79
CA SER A 44 18.15 -8.69 -8.16
C SER A 44 18.52 -10.13 -7.77
N GLY A 45 17.54 -10.97 -7.45
CA GLY A 45 17.73 -12.27 -6.77
C GLY A 45 17.94 -12.15 -5.26
N GLU A 46 17.84 -10.94 -4.70
CA GLU A 46 18.09 -10.65 -3.27
C GLU A 46 17.02 -9.71 -2.71
N ALA A 47 16.62 -9.93 -1.46
CA ALA A 47 15.64 -9.08 -0.80
C ALA A 47 16.05 -7.59 -0.80
N LEU A 48 15.10 -6.70 -1.13
CA LEU A 48 15.35 -5.27 -1.26
C LEU A 48 15.95 -4.66 0.02
N TRP A 49 15.37 -5.02 1.17
CA TRP A 49 15.80 -4.60 2.49
C TRP A 49 15.80 -5.79 3.46
N PRO A 50 16.94 -6.50 3.62
CA PRO A 50 17.05 -7.66 4.49
C PRO A 50 17.34 -7.25 5.95
N GLY A 51 16.42 -6.51 6.59
CA GLY A 51 16.59 -6.04 7.95
C GLY A 51 16.56 -7.15 9.00
N LYS A 52 17.41 -7.02 10.03
CA LYS A 52 17.57 -7.99 11.13
C LYS A 52 16.54 -7.82 12.25
N SER A 53 15.96 -6.63 12.37
CA SER A 53 14.92 -6.26 13.33
C SER A 53 13.97 -5.24 12.71
N ASP A 54 12.83 -4.93 13.35
CA ASP A 54 11.91 -3.89 12.83
C ASP A 54 12.59 -2.52 12.78
N LEU A 55 13.44 -2.20 13.76
CA LEU A 55 14.23 -0.97 13.78
C LEU A 55 15.25 -0.92 12.62
N ASP A 56 15.96 -2.02 12.37
CA ASP A 56 16.91 -2.13 11.27
C ASP A 56 16.20 -2.06 9.90
N GLN A 57 15.03 -2.69 9.78
CA GLN A 57 14.20 -2.61 8.59
C GLN A 57 13.75 -1.17 8.30
N LEU A 58 13.25 -0.46 9.32
CA LEU A 58 12.89 0.97 9.21
C LEU A 58 14.10 1.82 8.83
N TYR A 59 15.29 1.53 9.37
CA TYR A 59 16.52 2.23 9.01
C TYR A 59 16.89 2.02 7.54
N LEU A 60 16.83 0.79 7.02
CA LEU A 60 17.12 0.49 5.61
C LEU A 60 16.13 1.18 4.65
N ILE A 61 14.84 1.19 5.01
CA ILE A 61 13.81 1.93 4.28
C ILE A 61 14.15 3.43 4.28
N ARG A 62 14.43 4.01 5.46
CA ARG A 62 14.79 5.43 5.62
C ARG A 62 16.03 5.82 4.81
N LYS A 63 17.05 4.95 4.80
CA LYS A 63 18.28 5.12 4.01
C LYS A 63 18.02 5.19 2.50
N THR A 64 16.97 4.51 2.03
CA THR A 64 16.66 4.39 0.60
C THR A 64 15.66 5.44 0.13
N LEU A 65 14.60 5.67 0.91
CA LEU A 65 13.44 6.48 0.53
C LEU A 65 13.33 7.80 1.30
N GLY A 66 14.25 8.08 2.22
CA GLY A 66 14.21 9.25 3.09
C GLY A 66 13.32 9.08 4.33
N ASP A 67 13.11 10.17 5.06
CA ASP A 67 12.42 10.17 6.35
C ASP A 67 10.99 9.62 6.27
N LEU A 68 10.60 8.85 7.29
CA LEU A 68 9.23 8.37 7.44
C LEU A 68 8.26 9.54 7.61
N LEU A 69 6.98 9.29 7.34
CA LEU A 69 5.95 10.29 7.55
C LEU A 69 5.89 10.73 9.03
N PRO A 70 5.53 12.00 9.32
CA PRO A 70 5.37 12.49 10.70
C PRO A 70 4.43 11.63 11.55
N ARG A 71 3.35 11.10 10.94
CA ARG A 71 2.42 10.18 11.60
C ARG A 71 3.09 8.87 12.03
N HIS A 72 3.94 8.29 11.17
CA HIS A 72 4.69 7.07 11.49
C HIS A 72 5.69 7.31 12.61
N MET A 73 6.38 8.45 12.59
CA MET A 73 7.32 8.83 13.66
C MET A 73 6.61 9.04 15.00
N THR A 74 5.40 9.60 14.98
CA THR A 74 4.56 9.76 16.19
C THR A 74 4.21 8.39 16.77
N ILE A 75 3.70 7.48 15.94
CA ILE A 75 3.34 6.11 16.36
C ILE A 75 4.57 5.36 16.89
N PHE A 76 5.69 5.43 16.17
CA PHE A 76 6.96 4.84 16.60
C PHE A 76 7.36 5.30 18.01
N SER A 77 7.27 6.60 18.30
CA SER A 77 7.65 7.16 19.61
C SER A 77 6.72 6.76 20.76
N GLN A 78 5.46 6.45 20.45
CA GLN A 78 4.44 6.06 21.43
C GLN A 78 4.39 4.55 21.65
N ASN A 79 4.95 3.77 20.73
CA ASN A 79 4.95 2.33 20.80
C ASN A 79 5.93 1.83 21.88
N THR A 80 5.41 1.11 22.87
CA THR A 80 6.19 0.58 24.00
C THR A 80 7.30 -0.38 23.57
N PHE A 81 7.14 -1.06 22.43
CA PHE A 81 8.19 -1.90 21.85
C PHE A 81 9.45 -1.11 21.50
N PHE A 82 9.32 0.16 21.10
CA PHE A 82 10.42 1.05 20.74
C PHE A 82 10.85 1.98 21.88
N GLN A 83 10.35 1.79 23.09
CA GLN A 83 10.65 2.66 24.22
C GLN A 83 12.16 2.72 24.50
N GLY A 84 12.71 3.93 24.58
CA GLY A 84 14.15 4.16 24.79
C GLY A 84 15.02 3.92 23.55
N MET A 85 14.43 3.56 22.41
CA MET A 85 15.12 3.47 21.12
C MET A 85 14.88 4.74 20.29
N ALA A 86 15.84 5.04 19.41
CA ALA A 86 15.71 6.10 18.40
C ALA A 86 15.95 5.49 17.02
N LEU A 87 15.18 5.93 16.03
CA LEU A 87 15.42 5.56 14.63
C LEU A 87 16.68 6.29 14.15
N PRO A 88 17.77 5.59 13.81
CA PRO A 88 19.02 6.24 13.43
C PRO A 88 18.86 7.10 12.18
N GLU A 89 19.58 8.21 12.11
CA GLU A 89 19.67 9.03 10.89
C GLU A 89 20.70 8.41 9.94
N PRO A 90 20.32 8.08 8.70
CA PRO A 90 21.28 7.55 7.73
C PRO A 90 22.31 8.62 7.38
N THR A 91 23.59 8.28 7.50
CA THR A 91 24.71 9.17 7.11
C THR A 91 24.85 9.31 5.59
N THR A 92 24.29 8.36 4.84
CA THR A 92 24.30 8.32 3.38
C THR A 92 22.95 7.88 2.86
N VAL A 93 22.54 8.43 1.72
CA VAL A 93 21.35 8.00 0.99
C VAL A 93 21.75 7.00 -0.08
N GLU A 94 21.06 5.87 -0.13
CA GLU A 94 21.26 4.84 -1.14
C GLU A 94 19.99 4.72 -1.98
N PRO A 95 19.87 5.47 -3.09
CA PRO A 95 18.63 5.56 -3.83
C PRO A 95 18.25 4.22 -4.47
N LEU A 96 16.95 4.05 -4.74
CA LEU A 96 16.35 2.80 -5.20
C LEU A 96 17.02 2.22 -6.46
N GLN A 97 17.49 3.07 -7.37
CA GLN A 97 18.23 2.71 -8.58
C GLN A 97 19.51 1.92 -8.29
N LYS A 98 20.17 2.19 -7.15
CA LYS A 98 21.38 1.47 -6.72
C LYS A 98 21.08 0.13 -6.04
N LYS A 99 19.82 -0.11 -5.66
CA LYS A 99 19.35 -1.33 -5.03
C LYS A 99 18.96 -2.42 -6.02
N ILE A 100 18.90 -2.11 -7.31
CA ILE A 100 18.60 -3.04 -8.40
C ILE A 100 19.81 -3.21 -9.34
N PRO A 101 19.89 -4.30 -10.11
CA PRO A 101 21.01 -4.50 -11.04
C PRO A 101 21.14 -3.38 -12.08
N GLN A 102 22.38 -3.06 -12.45
CA GLN A 102 22.73 -1.97 -13.36
C GLN A 102 21.96 -1.97 -14.70
N ARG A 103 21.61 -3.16 -15.22
CA ARG A 103 20.80 -3.31 -16.44
C ARG A 103 19.39 -2.71 -16.35
N TYR A 104 18.86 -2.52 -15.14
CA TYR A 104 17.54 -1.93 -14.88
C TYR A 104 17.63 -0.56 -14.20
N SER A 105 18.78 -0.17 -13.65
CA SER A 105 18.97 1.08 -12.90
C SER A 105 18.65 2.36 -13.69
N SER A 106 18.66 2.28 -15.02
CA SER A 106 18.30 3.39 -15.92
C SER A 106 16.98 3.15 -16.68
N ASN A 107 16.25 2.07 -16.37
CA ASN A 107 14.97 1.77 -17.01
C ASN A 107 13.85 2.54 -16.29
N GLU A 108 13.32 3.57 -16.95
CA GLU A 108 12.30 4.44 -16.38
C GLU A 108 11.01 3.71 -16.01
N LEU A 109 10.58 2.70 -16.79
CA LEU A 109 9.37 1.93 -16.50
C LEU A 109 9.53 1.06 -15.25
N VAL A 110 10.70 0.43 -15.08
CA VAL A 110 11.00 -0.36 -13.88
C VAL A 110 10.99 0.53 -12.64
N LEU A 111 11.65 1.68 -12.73
CA LEU A 111 11.72 2.62 -11.62
C LEU A 111 10.36 3.23 -11.31
N ASP A 112 9.59 3.69 -12.30
CA ASP A 112 8.25 4.26 -12.04
C ASP A 112 7.35 3.24 -11.35
N PHE A 113 7.30 2.00 -11.84
CA PHE A 113 6.54 0.91 -11.21
C PHE A 113 6.92 0.74 -9.73
N MET A 114 8.23 0.67 -9.45
CA MET A 114 8.71 0.54 -8.08
C MET A 114 8.33 1.75 -7.21
N HIS A 115 8.40 2.98 -7.73
CA HIS A 115 7.98 4.17 -6.99
C HIS A 115 6.47 4.18 -6.73
N LYS A 116 5.63 3.68 -7.64
CA LYS A 116 4.17 3.55 -7.40
C LYS A 116 3.85 2.56 -6.29
N CYS A 117 4.69 1.55 -6.08
CA CYS A 117 4.53 0.55 -5.03
C CYS A 117 5.13 0.98 -3.68
N LEU A 118 6.32 1.59 -3.71
CA LEU A 118 7.18 1.81 -2.54
C LEU A 118 7.11 3.23 -1.99
N ASP A 119 5.95 3.90 -2.08
CA ASP A 119 5.77 5.18 -1.40
C ASP A 119 5.61 4.98 0.12
N LYS A 120 6.18 5.88 0.92
CA LYS A 120 6.04 5.85 2.38
C LYS A 120 4.63 6.25 2.81
N ASP A 121 3.90 6.99 1.97
CA ASP A 121 2.48 7.27 2.18
C ASP A 121 1.60 6.20 1.52
N PRO A 122 0.91 5.33 2.28
CA PRO A 122 0.02 4.34 1.71
C PRO A 122 -1.14 4.96 0.90
N MET A 123 -1.48 6.23 1.13
CA MET A 123 -2.56 6.90 0.40
C MET A 123 -2.18 7.30 -1.02
N VAL A 124 -0.89 7.40 -1.33
CA VAL A 124 -0.41 7.76 -2.68
C VAL A 124 0.11 6.55 -3.46
N ARG A 125 0.30 5.40 -2.79
CA ARG A 125 0.56 4.12 -3.46
C ARG A 125 -0.58 3.81 -4.42
N TRP A 126 -0.23 3.30 -5.59
CA TRP A 126 -1.23 2.84 -6.55
C TRP A 126 -1.98 1.62 -6.03
N THR A 127 -3.24 1.45 -6.43
CA THR A 127 -3.97 0.21 -6.20
C THR A 127 -3.44 -0.89 -7.12
N CYS A 128 -3.65 -2.16 -6.78
CA CYS A 128 -3.32 -3.29 -7.66
C CYS A 128 -3.96 -3.14 -9.06
N GLU A 129 -5.18 -2.60 -9.13
CA GLU A 129 -5.88 -2.36 -10.39
C GLU A 129 -5.20 -1.29 -11.26
N GLN A 130 -4.59 -0.28 -10.65
CA GLN A 130 -3.79 0.72 -11.36
C GLN A 130 -2.44 0.13 -11.79
N LEU A 131 -1.80 -0.66 -10.93
CA LEU A 131 -0.52 -1.32 -11.22
C LEU A 131 -0.63 -2.30 -12.39
N LEU A 132 -1.73 -3.05 -12.51
CA LEU A 132 -1.97 -3.95 -13.64
C LEU A 132 -2.08 -3.22 -14.99
N ARG A 133 -2.42 -1.93 -14.97
CA ARG A 133 -2.47 -1.07 -16.17
C ARG A 133 -1.16 -0.31 -16.41
N HIS A 134 -0.13 -0.55 -15.60
CA HIS A 134 1.15 0.14 -15.75
C HIS A 134 1.84 -0.27 -17.07
N PRO A 135 2.51 0.64 -17.79
CA PRO A 135 3.12 0.35 -19.10
C PRO A 135 4.14 -0.78 -19.12
N ILE A 136 4.71 -1.12 -17.96
CA ILE A 136 5.60 -2.29 -17.80
C ILE A 136 4.91 -3.61 -18.21
N PHE A 137 3.57 -3.66 -18.16
CA PHE A 137 2.76 -4.83 -18.53
C PHE A 137 2.11 -4.73 -19.91
N GLU A 138 2.26 -3.63 -20.66
CA GLU A 138 1.58 -3.43 -21.96
C GLU A 138 1.89 -4.51 -23.01
N ASN A 139 3.08 -5.12 -22.94
CA ASN A 139 3.50 -6.20 -23.84
C ASN A 139 3.39 -7.60 -23.22
N PHE A 140 2.84 -7.72 -22.01
CA PHE A 140 2.56 -9.00 -21.37
C PHE A 140 1.10 -9.37 -21.63
N LEU A 141 0.87 -10.25 -22.60
CA LEU A 141 -0.43 -10.90 -22.81
C LEU A 141 -0.63 -11.96 -21.72
N PHE A 142 -0.91 -11.54 -20.49
CA PHE A 142 -1.53 -12.40 -19.50
C PHE A 142 -3.05 -12.25 -19.60
N THR A 143 -3.70 -13.13 -20.37
CA THR A 143 -5.14 -13.29 -20.30
C THR A 143 -5.46 -14.10 -19.05
N VAL A 144 -6.01 -13.45 -18.02
CA VAL A 144 -6.68 -14.18 -16.93
C VAL A 144 -7.73 -15.08 -17.59
N PRO A 145 -7.68 -16.41 -17.40
CA PRO A 145 -8.70 -17.30 -17.95
C PRO A 145 -10.10 -16.80 -17.54
N HIS A 146 -11.05 -16.78 -18.48
CA HIS A 146 -12.40 -16.25 -18.21
C HIS A 146 -13.08 -16.90 -16.99
N SER A 147 -12.77 -18.16 -16.69
CA SER A 147 -13.22 -18.88 -15.49
C SER A 147 -12.84 -18.17 -14.19
N ASP A 148 -11.60 -17.67 -14.11
CA ASP A 148 -11.02 -17.16 -12.87
C ASP A 148 -11.57 -15.76 -12.57
N HIS A 149 -11.91 -15.00 -13.62
CA HIS A 149 -12.56 -13.69 -13.49
C HIS A 149 -14.00 -13.82 -12.98
N GLU A 150 -14.78 -14.77 -13.50
CA GLU A 150 -16.15 -15.01 -13.02
C GLU A 150 -16.17 -15.48 -11.57
N GLU A 151 -15.23 -16.35 -11.19
CA GLU A 151 -15.11 -16.85 -9.83
C GLU A 151 -14.66 -15.76 -8.84
N TYR A 152 -13.73 -14.89 -9.23
CA TYR A 152 -13.35 -13.71 -8.45
C TYR A 152 -14.53 -12.75 -8.24
N GLU A 153 -15.27 -12.42 -9.30
CA GLU A 153 -16.45 -11.55 -9.23
C GLU A 153 -17.55 -12.15 -8.35
N LYS A 154 -17.79 -13.45 -8.47
CA LYS A 154 -18.75 -14.18 -7.64
C LYS A 154 -18.35 -14.17 -6.16
N SER A 155 -17.07 -14.40 -5.87
CA SER A 155 -16.51 -14.36 -4.52
C SER A 155 -16.59 -12.96 -3.90
N ARG A 156 -16.26 -11.93 -4.69
CA ARG A 156 -16.38 -10.52 -4.29
C ARG A 156 -17.82 -10.14 -3.97
N ARG A 157 -18.78 -10.53 -4.81
CA ARG A 157 -20.22 -10.29 -4.58
C ARG A 157 -20.76 -11.05 -3.37
N ALA A 158 -20.31 -12.29 -3.16
CA ALA A 158 -20.69 -13.09 -2.01
C ALA A 158 -20.19 -12.49 -0.70
N GLN A 159 -18.94 -12.02 -0.64
CA GLN A 159 -18.39 -11.32 0.53
C GLN A 159 -19.17 -10.04 0.86
N VAL A 160 -19.60 -9.27 -0.15
CA VAL A 160 -20.41 -8.06 0.05
C VAL A 160 -21.81 -8.41 0.60
N GLN A 161 -22.35 -9.59 0.28
CA GLN A 161 -23.69 -10.02 0.72
C GLN A 161 -23.70 -10.79 2.05
N SER A 162 -22.60 -11.42 2.46
CA SER A 162 -22.55 -12.32 3.62
C SER A 162 -21.97 -11.71 4.89
N SER A 163 -21.60 -10.44 4.91
CA SER A 163 -21.05 -9.81 6.13
C SER A 163 -22.16 -9.39 7.11
N PRO A 164 -22.30 -10.02 8.29
CA PRO A 164 -22.74 -9.27 9.46
C PRO A 164 -21.63 -8.24 9.77
N LEU A 165 -22.03 -6.99 9.97
CA LEU A 165 -21.15 -5.85 10.22
C LEU A 165 -20.00 -6.19 11.19
N LEU A 166 -18.78 -6.28 10.66
CA LEU A 166 -17.56 -6.01 11.42
C LEU A 166 -17.41 -4.48 11.42
N PRO A 167 -17.45 -3.78 12.57
CA PRO A 167 -17.46 -2.31 12.63
C PRO A 167 -16.19 -1.59 12.11
N GLN A 168 -15.25 -2.28 11.46
CA GLN A 168 -13.93 -1.74 11.10
C GLN A 168 -13.63 -1.81 9.60
N LEU A 169 -14.58 -2.21 8.76
CA LEU A 169 -14.43 -2.26 7.30
C LEU A 169 -15.62 -1.60 6.61
N ILE A 170 -15.82 -0.30 6.83
CA ILE A 170 -16.66 0.50 5.94
C ILE A 170 -15.75 1.20 4.94
N VAL A 171 -15.66 0.59 3.75
CA VAL A 171 -15.30 1.29 2.52
C VAL A 171 -16.37 2.36 2.32
N THR A 172 -16.11 3.59 2.78
CA THR A 172 -16.91 4.72 2.33
C THR A 172 -16.41 5.10 0.95
N ASP A 173 -17.11 4.58 -0.06
CA ASP A 173 -17.01 5.03 -1.43
C ASP A 173 -17.42 6.51 -1.50
N ARG A 174 -16.43 7.41 -1.44
CA ARG A 174 -16.64 8.87 -1.47
C ARG A 174 -17.08 9.39 -2.84
N ASN A 175 -17.31 8.53 -3.85
CA ASN A 175 -17.71 8.97 -5.18
C ASN A 175 -19.22 9.04 -5.44
N GLN A 176 -20.08 8.84 -4.43
CA GLN A 176 -21.54 9.08 -4.58
C GLN A 176 -22.07 10.38 -3.96
N GLN A 177 -21.29 11.12 -3.15
CA GLN A 177 -21.79 12.35 -2.52
C GLN A 177 -21.77 13.61 -3.42
N ASN A 178 -21.15 13.56 -4.61
CA ASN A 178 -21.10 14.71 -5.51
C ASN A 178 -22.14 14.71 -6.64
N LYS A 179 -23.02 13.70 -6.76
CA LYS A 179 -24.12 13.70 -7.74
C LYS A 179 -25.47 14.19 -7.19
N ASN A 180 -25.68 14.17 -5.88
CA ASN A 180 -26.97 14.58 -5.29
C ASN A 180 -27.06 16.07 -4.88
N LYS A 181 -25.96 16.83 -4.90
CA LYS A 181 -26.00 18.28 -4.60
C LYS A 181 -26.25 19.18 -5.80
N LYS A 182 -26.25 18.64 -7.03
CA LYS A 182 -26.47 19.44 -8.25
C LYS A 182 -27.90 19.39 -8.79
N THR A 183 -28.78 18.59 -8.18
CA THR A 183 -30.17 18.38 -8.64
C THR A 183 -31.23 19.00 -7.72
N GLU A 184 -30.85 19.52 -6.55
CA GLU A 184 -31.78 20.15 -5.58
C GLU A 184 -31.79 21.69 -5.60
N LEU A 185 -30.93 22.35 -6.38
CA LEU A 185 -30.92 23.82 -6.48
C LEU A 185 -31.74 24.39 -7.64
N ASP A 186 -32.34 23.57 -8.50
CA ASP A 186 -32.96 24.03 -9.76
C ASP A 186 -34.50 23.87 -9.82
N SER A 187 -35.17 23.60 -8.69
CA SER A 187 -36.61 23.29 -8.69
C SER A 187 -37.46 24.03 -7.65
N ARG A 188 -37.01 25.16 -7.12
CA ARG A 188 -37.86 26.05 -6.31
C ARG A 188 -37.71 27.52 -6.70
N SER A 189 -38.22 27.86 -7.88
CA SER A 189 -38.66 29.22 -8.16
C SER A 189 -39.98 29.20 -8.96
N HIS A 190 -40.94 29.99 -8.46
CA HIS A 190 -42.20 30.43 -9.09
C HIS A 190 -43.38 29.42 -9.08
N LEU A 191 -44.63 29.76 -8.74
CA LEU A 191 -45.40 30.92 -8.19
C LEU A 191 -46.89 30.42 -8.22
N PRO A 192 -47.90 31.03 -7.55
CA PRO A 192 -48.44 32.33 -7.98
C PRO A 192 -49.01 33.25 -6.88
N THR A 193 -49.21 34.48 -7.34
CA THR A 193 -49.83 35.64 -6.71
C THR A 193 -51.34 35.44 -6.42
N ILE A 194 -51.79 36.09 -5.34
CA ILE A 194 -53.15 36.31 -4.79
C ILE A 194 -53.77 35.12 -4.09
#